data_AF-A0A350AN65-F1
#
_entry.id   AF-A0A350AN65-F1
#
_cell.length_a   1.000
_cell.length_b   1.000
_cell.length_c   1.000
_cell.angle_alpha   90.00
_cell.angle_beta   90.00
_cell.angle_gamma   90.00
#
_symmetry.space_group_name_H-M   'P 1'
#
loop_
_entity.id
_entity.type
_entity.pdbx_description
1 polymer ?
#
loop_
_entity_poly.entity_id
_entity_poly.type
_entity_poly.pdbx_seq_one_letter_code
_entity_poly.pdbx_strand_id
1 'polypeptide(L)' 'MMKLSCADMGKPECHFVAEGETAEDVKMKLMDHVREMHPDALEGTSEDEMMKMMDEKMM' A
#
# COMPACT_ATOMS: atom_id res chain seq x y z
N MET A 1 -6.94 -14.82 -2.27
CA MET A 1 -7.25 -13.72 -1.36
C MET A 1 -5.92 -13.09 -0.95
N MET A 2 -5.71 -11.86 -1.36
CA MET A 2 -4.46 -11.13 -1.11
C MET A 2 -4.70 -10.07 -0.04
N LYS A 3 -3.64 -9.77 0.71
CA LYS A 3 -3.66 -8.68 1.68
C LYS A 3 -2.29 -8.04 1.80
N LEU A 4 -2.27 -6.75 2.08
CA LEU A 4 -1.04 -6.00 2.32
C LEU A 4 -1.30 -4.99 3.43
N SER A 5 -0.41 -4.95 4.42
CA SER A 5 -0.50 -4.01 5.52
C SER A 5 0.44 -2.83 5.31
N CYS A 6 0.09 -1.66 5.88
CA CYS A 6 1.01 -0.53 5.91
C CYS A 6 2.28 -0.85 6.72
N ALA A 7 2.19 -1.75 7.70
CA ALA A 7 3.36 -2.26 8.43
C ALA A 7 4.34 -3.01 7.50
N ASP A 8 3.82 -3.84 6.58
CA ASP A 8 4.64 -4.50 5.55
C ASP A 8 5.31 -3.48 4.63
N MET A 9 4.66 -2.34 4.39
CA MET A 9 5.18 -1.23 3.58
C MET A 9 6.16 -0.32 4.34
N GLY A 10 6.55 -0.68 5.57
CA GLY A 10 7.53 0.09 6.36
C GLY A 10 6.91 1.21 7.19
N LYS A 11 5.58 1.24 7.35
CA LYS A 11 4.85 2.13 8.27
C LYS A 11 4.24 1.32 9.42
N PRO A 12 5.06 0.86 10.39
CA PRO A 12 4.57 0.06 11.53
C PRO A 12 3.61 0.84 12.44
N GLU A 13 3.64 2.17 12.38
CA GLU A 13 2.70 3.07 13.05
C GLU A 13 1.28 3.04 12.45
N CYS A 14 1.11 2.50 11.25
CA CYS A 14 -0.18 2.37 10.59
C CYS A 14 -0.62 0.89 10.55
N HIS A 15 -1.72 0.60 11.25
CA HIS A 15 -2.32 -0.73 11.33
C HIS A 15 -3.31 -1.03 10.20
N PHE A 16 -3.36 -0.20 9.16
CA PHE A 16 -4.24 -0.43 8.02
C PHE A 16 -3.81 -1.67 7.24
N VAL A 17 -4.78 -2.51 6.90
CA VAL A 17 -4.60 -3.71 6.10
C VAL A 17 -5.58 -3.65 4.94
N ALA A 18 -5.05 -3.58 3.72
CA ALA A 18 -5.84 -3.72 2.52
C ALA A 18 -6.02 -5.21 2.22
N GLU A 19 -7.25 -5.64 1.94
CA GLU A 19 -7.61 -7.03 1.61
C GLU A 19 -8.50 -7.07 0.37
N GLY A 20 -8.27 -8.03 -0.52
CA GLY A 20 -8.96 -8.11 -1.81
C GLY A 20 -8.79 -9.46 -2.52
N GLU A 21 -9.54 -9.66 -3.60
CA GLU A 21 -9.46 -10.89 -4.41
C GLU A 21 -8.25 -10.89 -5.34
N THR A 22 -7.86 -9.71 -5.84
CA THR A 22 -6.71 -9.49 -6.72
C THR A 22 -5.71 -8.52 -6.12
N ALA A 23 -4.46 -8.56 -6.60
CA ALA A 23 -3.42 -7.63 -6.20
C ALA A 23 -3.83 -6.18 -6.48
N GLU A 24 -4.47 -5.91 -7.62
CA GLU A 24 -4.97 -4.58 -7.99
C GLU A 24 -5.99 -4.05 -6.98
N ASP A 25 -6.91 -4.87 -6.50
CA ASP A 25 -7.92 -4.47 -5.51
C ASP A 25 -7.27 -4.04 -4.18
N VAL A 26 -6.25 -4.79 -3.75
CA VAL A 26 -5.46 -4.48 -2.54
C VAL A 26 -4.62 -3.21 -2.74
N LYS A 27 -3.96 -3.05 -3.90
CA LYS A 27 -3.16 -1.87 -4.22
C LYS A 27 -4.02 -0.61 -4.23
N MET A 28 -5.19 -0.64 -4.88
CA MET A 28 -6.11 0.49 -4.93
C MET A 28 -6.57 0.92 -3.53
N LYS A 29 -6.98 -0.04 -2.68
CA LYS A 29 -7.39 0.24 -1.29
C LYS A 29 -6.27 0.83 -0.45
N LEU A 30 -5.04 0.34 -0.61
CA LEU A 30 -3.91 0.87 0.13
C LEU A 30 -3.49 2.25 -0.38
N MET A 31 -3.50 2.48 -1.71
CA MET A 31 -3.24 3.78 -2.31
C MET A 31 -4.24 4.83 -1.84
N ASP A 32 -5.53 4.50 -1.80
CA ASP A 32 -6.59 5.39 -1.33
C ASP A 32 -6.36 5.77 0.13
N HIS A 33 -6.09 4.79 0.99
CA HIS A 33 -5.75 5.02 2.39
C HIS A 33 -4.51 5.90 2.56
N VAL A 34 -3.42 5.61 1.83
CA VAL A 34 -2.18 6.39 1.91
C VAL A 34 -2.44 7.82 1.44
N ARG A 35 -3.23 8.04 0.38
CA ARG A 35 -3.57 9.37 -0.12
C ARG A 35 -4.33 10.22 0.90
N GLU A 36 -5.24 9.62 1.66
CA GLU A 36 -6.04 10.32 2.66
C GLU A 36 -5.31 10.49 3.99
N MET A 37 -4.64 9.44 4.47
CA MET A 37 -4.09 9.38 5.84
C MET A 37 -2.60 9.69 5.90
N HIS A 38 -1.88 9.46 4.81
CA HIS A 38 -0.42 9.61 4.71
C HIS A 38 0.00 10.31 3.41
N PRO A 39 -0.55 11.50 3.07
CA PRO A 39 -0.17 12.20 1.85
C PRO A 39 1.35 12.47 1.81
N ASP A 40 1.96 12.66 2.98
CA ASP A 40 3.42 12.81 3.16
C ASP A 40 4.23 11.58 2.70
N ALA A 41 3.66 10.37 2.79
CA ALA A 41 4.31 9.16 2.28
C ALA A 41 4.32 9.09 0.74
N LEU A 42 3.42 9.85 0.08
CA LEU A 42 3.44 10.07 -1.37
C LEU A 42 4.38 11.22 -1.74
N GLU A 43 4.63 12.17 -0.83
CA GLU A 43 5.59 13.25 -1.01
C GLU A 43 7.04 12.75 -0.82
N GLY A 44 7.54 12.03 -1.82
CA GLY A 44 8.93 11.56 -1.86
C GLY A 44 9.12 10.19 -2.49
N THR A 45 8.03 9.45 -2.67
CA THR A 45 8.01 8.18 -3.41
C THR A 45 7.07 8.32 -4.59
N SER A 46 7.57 8.12 -5.81
CA SER A 46 6.71 8.11 -7.00
C SER A 46 5.69 6.97 -6.92
N GLU A 47 4.48 7.19 -7.43
CA GLU A 47 3.42 6.17 -7.48
C GLU A 47 3.89 4.85 -8.14
N ASP A 48 4.77 4.94 -9.13
CA ASP A 48 5.38 3.77 -9.80
C ASP A 48 6.28 2.94 -8.87
N GLU A 49 7.12 3.60 -8.07
CA GLU A 49 7.99 2.93 -7.11
C GLU A 49 7.18 2.30 -5.97
N MET A 50 6.11 2.98 -5.56
CA MET A 50 5.19 2.43 -4.57
C MET A 50 4.47 1.20 -5.11
N MET A 51 4.00 1.24 -6.37
CA MET A 51 3.39 0.08 -7.02
C MET A 51 4.36 -1.09 -7.21
N LYS A 52 5.63 -0.85 -7.53
CA LYS A 52 6.64 -1.92 -7.58
C LYS A 52 6.88 -2.55 -6.21
N MET A 53 7.02 -1.73 -5.16
CA MET A 53 7.23 -2.24 -3.80
C MET A 53 6.03 -3.07 -3.33
N MET A 54 4.81 -2.66 -3.69
CA MET A 54 3.60 -3.45 -3.44
C MET A 54 3.60 -4.77 -4.21
N ASP A 55 4.02 -4.76 -5.48
CA ASP A 55 4.06 -5.96 -6.33
C ASP A 55 5.07 -6.98 -5.77
N GLU A 56 6.26 -6.52 -5.38
CA GLU A 56 7.31 -7.36 -4.80
C GLU A 56 6.91 -7.95 -3.43
N LYS A 57 6.14 -7.21 -2.63
CA LYS A 57 5.64 -7.70 -1.32
C LYS A 57 4.38 -8.57 -1.41
N MET A 58 3.70 -8.57 -2.56
CA MET A 58 2.52 -9.41 -2.82
C MET A 58 2.84 -10.70 -3.60
N MET A 59 4.07 -10.86 -4.11
CA MET A 59 4.60 -12.09 -4.71
C MET A 59 5.06 -13.11 -3.65
#